data_AF-A0A9D6UGH4-F1
#
_entry.id   AF-A0A9D6UGH4-F1
#
_cell.length_a   1.000
_cell.length_b   1.000
_cell.length_c   1.000
_cell.angle_alpha   90.00
_cell.angle_beta   90.00
_cell.angle_gamma   90.00
#
_symmetry.space_group_name_H-M   'P 1'
#
loop_
_entity.id
_entity.type
_entity.pdbx_description
1 polymer ?
#
loop_
_entity_poly.entity_id
_entity_poly.type
_entity_poly.pdbx_seq_one_letter_code
_entity_poly.pdbx_strand_id
1 'polypeptide(L)'
;GHEIEIVTTYKILVDGKKIRAPLGVDASGQVHCHSLPNYQTASAVDMVRALIDGFPEEFERKPAGAKRQPPASHKRRPAPARKSRPAAKKGSKHEH
;
A
#
# COMPACT_ATOMS: atom_id res chain seq x y z
N GLY A 1 41.01 0.75 -20.77
CA GLY A 1 40.01 -0.09 -20.08
C GLY A 1 38.70 0.66 -20.06
N HIS A 2 37.57 -0.04 -19.88
CA HIS A 2 36.25 0.58 -19.80
C HIS A 2 35.52 0.02 -18.58
N GLU A 3 34.85 0.90 -17.84
CA GLU A 3 33.90 0.54 -16.80
C GLU A 3 32.52 0.42 -17.46
N ILE A 4 31.82 -0.69 -17.17
CA ILE A 4 30.49 -0.96 -17.72
C ILE A 4 29.54 -1.16 -16.55
N GLU A 5 28.54 -0.28 -16.43
CA GLU A 5 27.45 -0.38 -15.48
C GLU A 5 26.13 -0.55 -16.24
N ILE A 6 25.34 -1.56 -15.88
CA ILE A 6 24.01 -1.80 -16.44
C ILE A 6 22.99 -1.75 -15.32
N VAL A 7 22.14 -0.73 -15.33
CA VAL A 7 21.03 -0.58 -14.37
C VAL A 7 19.72 -0.87 -15.09
N THR A 8 19.06 -1.96 -14.71
CA THR A 8 17.75 -2.33 -15.26
C THR A 8 16.66 -2.17 -14.21
N THR A 9 15.48 -1.71 -14.63
CA THR A 9 14.28 -1.67 -13.78
C THR A 9 13.14 -2.37 -14.48
N TYR A 10 12.65 -3.45 -13.89
CA TYR A 10 11.50 -4.18 -14.42
C TYR A 10 10.20 -3.67 -13.78
N LYS A 11 9.25 -3.26 -14.61
CA LYS A 11 7.84 -3.12 -14.20
C LYS A 11 7.12 -4.41 -14.54
N ILE A 12 6.98 -5.29 -13.56
CA ILE A 12 6.34 -6.59 -13.76
C ILE A 12 4.90 -6.52 -13.28
N LEU A 13 3.97 -6.90 -14.15
CA LEU A 13 2.56 -7.06 -13.81
C LEU A 13 2.14 -8.50 -14.10
N VAL A 14 1.56 -9.16 -13.11
CA VAL A 14 0.87 -10.44 -13.29
C VAL A 14 -0.61 -10.15 -13.12
N ASP A 15 -1.41 -10.46 -14.15
CA ASP A 15 -2.85 -10.13 -14.16
C ASP A 15 -3.16 -8.64 -13.88
N GLY A 16 -2.29 -7.74 -14.34
CA GLY A 16 -2.43 -6.30 -14.10
C GLY A 16 -2.07 -5.85 -12.68
N LYS A 17 -1.70 -6.76 -11.78
CA LYS A 17 -1.17 -6.44 -10.44
C LYS A 17 0.34 -6.32 -10.49
N LYS A 18 0.88 -5.20 -10.01
CA LYS A 18 2.32 -5.03 -9.88
C LYS A 18 2.85 -5.99 -8.81
N ILE A 19 3.85 -6.79 -9.18
CA ILE A 19 4.54 -7.66 -8.23
C ILE A 19 5.81 -6.97 -7.72
N ARG A 20 6.22 -7.33 -6.49
CA ARG A 20 7.45 -6.84 -5.88
C ARG A 20 8.46 -7.99 -5.80
N ALA A 21 8.97 -8.37 -6.96
CA ALA A 21 10.06 -9.34 -7.08
C ALA A 21 11.27 -8.62 -7.68
N PRO A 22 12.29 -8.27 -6.86
CA PRO A 22 13.54 -7.75 -7.37
C PRO A 22 14.20 -8.80 -8.26
N LEU A 23 14.43 -8.43 -9.53
CA LEU A 23 15.18 -9.26 -10.47
C LEU A 23 16.55 -8.63 -10.67
N GLY A 24 17.59 -9.47 -10.54
CA GLY A 24 18.95 -9.13 -10.92
C GLY A 24 19.33 -9.86 -12.21
N VAL A 25 20.30 -9.31 -12.93
CA VAL A 25 20.94 -9.95 -14.08
C VAL A 25 22.42 -10.09 -13.76
N ASP A 26 22.95 -11.30 -13.86
CA ASP A 26 24.38 -11.54 -13.64
C ASP A 26 25.24 -11.29 -14.88
N ALA A 27 26.56 -11.44 -14.75
CA ALA A 27 27.52 -11.20 -15.83
C ALA A 27 27.37 -12.16 -17.03
N SER A 28 26.69 -13.30 -16.85
CA SER A 28 26.38 -14.24 -17.93
C SER A 28 25.03 -13.93 -18.62
N GLY A 29 24.34 -12.87 -18.18
CA GLY A 29 23.04 -12.47 -18.69
C GLY A 29 21.87 -13.28 -18.11
N GLN A 30 22.11 -14.10 -17.08
CA GLN A 30 21.04 -14.85 -16.44
C GLN A 30 20.31 -13.99 -15.41
N VAL A 31 18.99 -14.09 -15.42
CA VAL A 31 18.09 -13.48 -14.46
C VAL A 31 18.05 -14.33 -13.21
N HIS A 32 18.16 -13.69 -12.05
CA HIS A 32 18.04 -14.31 -10.74
C HIS A 32 17.12 -13.50 -9.84
N CYS A 33 16.53 -14.16 -8.85
CA CYS A 33 15.68 -13.54 -7.83
C CYS A 33 16.06 -14.07 -6.45
N HIS A 34 16.10 -13.19 -5.44
CA HIS A 34 16.42 -13.59 -4.07
C HIS A 34 15.43 -14.60 -3.49
N SER A 35 14.15 -14.54 -3.89
CA SER A 35 13.12 -15.50 -3.46
C SER A 35 13.34 -16.91 -4.02
N LEU A 36 14.12 -17.05 -5.10
CA LEU A 36 14.43 -18.33 -5.75
C LEU A 36 15.94 -18.46 -5.99
N PRO A 37 16.75 -18.65 -4.93
CA PRO A 37 18.22 -18.57 -5.03
C PRO A 37 18.84 -19.69 -5.86
N ASN A 38 18.14 -20.83 -6.01
CA ASN A 38 18.60 -21.97 -6.79
C ASN A 38 18.12 -21.93 -8.26
N TYR A 39 17.42 -20.86 -8.67
CA TYR A 39 16.91 -20.69 -10.03
C TYR A 39 17.62 -19.55 -10.72
N GLN A 40 18.04 -19.80 -11.96
CA GLN A 40 18.55 -18.81 -12.88
C GLN A 40 17.94 -19.07 -14.25
N THR A 41 17.49 -18.02 -14.94
CA THR A 41 16.82 -18.16 -16.23
C THR A 41 17.37 -17.15 -17.23
N ALA A 42 17.36 -17.50 -18.51
CA ALA A 42 17.73 -16.55 -19.57
C ALA A 42 16.67 -15.45 -19.79
N SER A 43 15.52 -15.53 -19.12
CA SER A 43 14.34 -14.69 -19.35
C SER A 43 13.68 -14.28 -18.04
N ALA A 44 13.40 -12.98 -17.90
CA ALA A 44 12.64 -12.46 -16.77
C ALA A 44 11.21 -13.02 -16.72
N VAL A 45 10.62 -13.38 -17.87
CA VAL A 45 9.29 -14.01 -17.92
C VAL A 45 9.33 -15.41 -17.31
N ASP A 46 10.37 -16.19 -17.60
CA ASP A 46 10.50 -17.54 -17.05
C ASP A 46 10.82 -17.51 -15.55
N MET A 47 11.57 -16.50 -15.08
CA MET A 47 11.74 -16.26 -13.64
C MET A 47 10.40 -15.94 -12.96
N VAL A 48 9.54 -15.14 -13.61
CA VAL A 48 8.21 -14.83 -13.08
C VAL A 48 7.30 -16.06 -13.06
N ARG A 49 7.39 -16.95 -14.04
CA ARG A 49 6.68 -18.24 -14.01
C ARG A 49 7.13 -19.09 -12.83
N ALA A 50 8.45 -19.22 -12.62
CA ALA A 50 8.99 -19.95 -11.48
C ALA A 50 8.53 -19.36 -10.14
N LEU A 51 8.39 -18.03 -10.04
CA LEU A 51 7.82 -17.37 -8.86
C LEU A 51 6.34 -17.72 -8.65
N ILE A 52 5.54 -17.77 -9.71
CA ILE A 52 4.13 -18.18 -9.63
C ILE A 52 4.01 -19.63 -9.18
N ASP A 53 4.83 -20.51 -9.73
CA ASP A 53 4.80 -21.93 -9.41
C ASP A 53 5.30 -22.21 -7.98
N GLY A 54 6.29 -21.43 -7.50
CA GLY A 54 6.88 -21.58 -6.18
C GLY A 54 6.06 -20.95 -5.04
N PHE A 55 5.30 -19.89 -5.32
CA PHE A 55 4.55 -19.11 -4.33
C PHE A 55 3.10 -18.80 -4.80
N PRO A 56 2.31 -19.82 -5.20
CA PRO A 56 1.01 -19.61 -5.85
C PRO A 56 0.05 -18.74 -5.03
N GLU A 57 0.08 -18.86 -3.70
CA GLU A 57 -0.74 -18.09 -2.76
C GLU A 57 -0.53 -16.57 -2.85
N GLU A 58 0.65 -16.10 -3.28
CA GLU A 58 0.93 -14.68 -3.47
C GLU A 58 0.23 -14.13 -4.72
N PHE A 59 -0.11 -15.00 -5.67
CA PHE A 59 -0.73 -14.66 -6.95
C PHE A 59 -2.23 -14.97 -6.99
N GLU A 60 -2.74 -15.72 -6.02
CA GLU A 60 -4.17 -16.02 -5.91
C GLU A 60 -5.02 -14.75 -5.88
N ARG A 61 -6.09 -14.75 -6.69
CA ARG A 61 -7.07 -13.68 -6.67
C ARG A 61 -7.97 -13.87 -5.46
N LYS A 62 -7.71 -13.14 -4.37
CA LYS A 62 -8.73 -12.98 -3.33
C LYS A 62 -10.00 -12.43 -3.98
N PRO A 63 -11.17 -13.10 -3.86
CA PRO A 63 -12.41 -12.59 -4.43
C PRO A 63 -12.64 -11.19 -3.88
N ALA A 64 -12.96 -10.25 -4.78
CA ALA A 64 -13.13 -8.85 -4.44
C ALA A 64 -14.28 -8.72 -3.42
N GLY A 65 -13.92 -8.68 -2.13
CA GLY A 65 -14.83 -8.36 -1.05
C GLY A 65 -15.47 -7.01 -1.32
N ALA A 66 -16.80 -6.98 -1.23
CA ALA A 66 -17.68 -5.86 -1.53
C ALA A 66 -17.05 -4.49 -1.26
N LYS A 67 -17.14 -3.61 -2.27
CA LYS A 67 -16.87 -2.17 -2.16
C LYS A 67 -17.45 -1.66 -0.83
N ARG A 68 -16.59 -1.28 0.12
CA ARG A 68 -17.01 -0.53 1.30
C ARG A 68 -17.65 0.77 0.82
N GLN A 69 -18.98 0.83 0.83
CA GLN A 69 -19.71 2.07 0.64
C GLN A 69 -19.21 3.06 1.71
N PRO A 70 -18.90 4.32 1.37
CA PRO A 70 -18.60 5.31 2.38
C PRO A 70 -19.83 5.47 3.29
N PRO A 71 -19.63 5.66 4.61
CA PRO A 71 -20.76 5.80 5.52
C PRO A 71 -21.60 7.00 5.09
N ALA A 72 -22.91 6.78 4.94
CA ALA A 72 -23.87 7.80 4.58
C ALA A 72 -23.75 9.00 5.54
N SER A 73 -23.51 10.17 4.96
CA SER A 73 -23.43 11.44 5.68
C SER A 73 -24.70 11.67 6.49
N HIS A 74 -24.63 11.48 7.81
CA HIS A 74 -25.69 11.89 8.71
C HIS A 74 -25.77 13.42 8.70
N LYS A 75 -26.84 13.98 8.12
CA LYS A 75 -27.14 15.41 8.20
C LYS A 75 -27.15 15.82 9.67
N ARG A 76 -26.23 16.71 10.06
CA ARG A 76 -26.18 17.31 11.40
C ARG A 76 -27.50 18.08 11.62
N ARG A 77 -28.28 17.67 12.63
CA ARG A 77 -29.43 18.48 13.11
C ARG A 77 -28.91 19.81 13.68
N PRO A 78 -29.59 20.94 13.44
CA PRO A 78 -29.21 22.21 14.04
C PRO A 78 -29.47 22.20 15.55
N ALA A 79 -28.57 22.85 16.30
CA ALA A 79 -28.63 22.96 17.76
C ALA A 79 -29.79 23.86 18.22
N PRO A 80 -30.45 23.58 19.36
CA PRO A 80 -31.50 24.45 19.88
C PRO A 80 -30.93 25.76 20.43
N ALA A 81 -31.62 26.87 20.13
CA ALA A 81 -31.24 28.22 20.55
C ALA A 81 -31.26 28.37 22.08
N ARG A 82 -30.12 28.79 22.64
CA ARG A 82 -29.91 29.03 24.07
C ARG A 82 -30.60 30.34 24.48
N LYS A 83 -31.69 30.26 25.25
CA LYS A 83 -32.33 31.45 25.86
C LYS A 83 -31.38 32.09 26.87
N SER A 84 -31.02 33.34 26.63
CA SER A 84 -30.23 34.20 27.52
C SER A 84 -31.01 34.52 28.80
N ARG A 85 -30.42 34.20 29.97
CA ARG A 85 -30.91 34.62 31.29
C ARG A 85 -30.23 35.94 31.68
N PRO A 86 -30.93 36.93 32.25
CA PRO A 86 -30.34 38.25 32.48
C PRO A 86 -29.45 38.28 33.73
N ALA A 87 -28.52 39.25 33.71
CA ALA A 87 -27.50 39.48 34.73
C ALA A 87 -28.09 40.02 36.04
N ALA A 88 -27.68 39.42 37.17
CA ALA A 88 -27.89 39.98 38.50
C ALA A 88 -26.56 40.45 39.10
N LYS A 89 -26.62 41.68 39.61
CA LYS A 89 -25.55 42.52 40.13
C LYS A 89 -25.21 42.20 41.60
N LYS A 90 -23.93 42.38 41.93
CA LYS A 90 -23.37 43.01 43.15
C LYS A 90 -23.37 42.22 44.47
N GLY A 91 -22.17 42.08 45.04
CA GLY A 91 -21.92 41.72 46.44
C GLY A 91 -20.42 41.69 46.72
N SER A 92 -19.96 42.48 47.69
CA SER A 92 -18.56 42.81 48.01
C SER A 92 -18.18 42.23 49.38
N LYS A 93 -16.87 42.00 49.61
CA LYS A 93 -16.17 41.80 50.92
C LYS A 93 -16.47 40.49 51.67
N HIS A 94 -15.60 39.86 52.47
CA HIS A 94 -14.46 40.28 53.31
C HIS A 94 -13.57 39.06 53.67
N GLU A 95 -12.28 39.31 53.99
CA GLU A 95 -11.32 38.68 54.97
C GLU A 95 -11.41 37.17 55.33
N HIS A 96 -10.34 36.44 55.73
CA HIS A 96 -9.04 36.79 56.32
C HIS A 96 -8.06 35.61 56.10
#